data_AF-A4G5Q7-F1
#
_entry.id   AF-A4G5Q7-F1
#
_cell.length_a   1.000
_cell.length_b   1.000
_cell.length_c   1.000
_cell.angle_alpha   90.00
_cell.angle_beta   90.00
_cell.angle_gamma   90.00
#
_symmetry.space_group_name_H-M   'P 1'
#
loop_
_entity.id
_entity.type
_entity.pdbx_description
1 polymer ?
#
loop_
_entity_poly.entity_id
_entity_poly.type
_entity_poly.pdbx_seq_one_letter_code
_entity_poly.pdbx_strand_id
1 'polypeptide(L)'
;MKRSLSIILLSFFVSTGVLAAGPPHCKQQIVEKSVIEMCIVPGAALEHDVYTLKADKVLVFALVDDYSEKVELVHTIPDGLSKEFPLSKQGEKVVKIRGGCVPESKDSIEVARLCNFYWGKHHVVKDIRFVFK
;
A
#
# COMPACT_ATOMS: atom_id res chain seq x y z
N MET A 1 8.68 5.27 -70.91
CA MET A 1 9.27 5.58 -69.59
C MET A 1 8.18 5.53 -68.53
N LYS A 2 8.08 4.45 -67.74
CA LYS A 2 7.12 4.33 -66.63
C LYS A 2 7.90 4.43 -65.32
N ARG A 3 7.69 5.50 -64.55
CA ARG A 3 8.21 5.65 -63.19
C ARG A 3 7.11 5.21 -62.22
N SER A 4 7.28 4.04 -61.61
CA SER A 4 6.47 3.66 -60.45
C SER A 4 7.22 4.09 -59.19
N LEU A 5 6.64 5.05 -58.47
CA LEU A 5 7.05 5.45 -57.13
C LEU A 5 6.70 4.32 -56.15
N SER A 6 7.70 3.66 -55.57
CA SER A 6 7.49 2.79 -54.41
C SER A 6 7.58 3.64 -53.15
N ILE A 7 6.44 3.91 -52.53
CA ILE A 7 6.35 4.55 -51.21
C ILE A 7 6.73 3.50 -50.18
N ILE A 8 7.92 3.66 -49.57
CA ILE A 8 8.34 2.88 -48.40
C ILE A 8 7.65 3.53 -47.19
N LEU A 9 6.58 2.91 -46.69
CA LEU A 9 5.96 3.28 -45.42
C LEU A 9 6.87 2.76 -44.29
N LEU A 10 7.62 3.66 -43.67
CA LEU A 10 8.42 3.35 -42.48
C LEU A 10 7.50 3.39 -41.25
N SER A 11 7.04 2.22 -40.81
CA SER A 11 6.26 2.08 -39.57
C SER A 11 7.16 2.32 -38.36
N PHE A 12 7.20 3.55 -37.86
CA PHE A 12 7.77 3.88 -36.55
C PHE A 12 6.84 3.33 -35.45
N PHE A 13 7.10 2.11 -34.99
CA PHE A 13 6.64 1.68 -33.67
C PHE A 13 7.50 2.40 -32.63
N VAL A 14 7.04 3.58 -32.19
CA VAL A 14 7.58 4.22 -30.99
C VAL A 14 7.10 3.40 -29.80
N SER A 15 7.93 2.46 -29.36
CA SER A 15 7.75 1.80 -28.07
C SER A 15 7.93 2.84 -26.98
N THR A 16 6.86 3.51 -26.56
CA THR A 16 6.87 4.27 -25.32
C THR A 16 7.07 3.26 -24.20
N GLY A 17 8.30 3.15 -23.70
CA GLY A 17 8.65 2.30 -22.57
C GLY A 17 7.86 2.77 -21.35
N VAL A 18 6.76 2.10 -21.05
CA VAL A 18 6.11 2.21 -19.75
C VAL A 18 7.11 1.61 -18.77
N LEU A 19 7.76 2.47 -17.97
CA LEU A 19 8.57 2.03 -16.84
C LEU A 19 7.60 1.34 -15.87
N ALA A 20 7.59 0.01 -15.87
CA ALA A 20 6.67 -0.76 -15.08
C ALA A 20 6.95 -0.54 -13.58
N ALA A 21 5.87 -0.36 -12.81
CA ALA A 21 5.92 -0.38 -11.35
C ALA A 21 6.58 -1.66 -10.84
N GLY A 22 7.35 -1.55 -9.75
CA GLY A 22 7.96 -2.69 -9.09
C GLY A 22 6.92 -3.64 -8.48
N PRO A 23 7.25 -4.92 -8.25
CA PRO A 23 6.34 -5.82 -7.54
C PRO A 23 6.11 -5.36 -6.09
N PRO A 24 4.93 -5.60 -5.50
CA PRO A 24 4.69 -5.31 -4.09
C PRO A 24 5.69 -6.03 -3.17
N HIS A 25 6.21 -5.32 -2.18
CA HIS A 25 7.00 -5.89 -1.09
C HIS A 25 6.12 -6.01 0.15
N CYS A 26 5.78 -7.24 0.54
CA CYS A 26 4.83 -7.52 1.61
C CYS A 26 5.50 -8.17 2.83
N LYS A 27 5.01 -7.85 4.02
CA LYS A 27 5.36 -8.47 5.29
C LYS A 27 4.09 -8.89 6.01
N GLN A 28 4.12 -10.07 6.64
CA GLN A 28 2.96 -10.65 7.30
C GLN A 28 3.22 -10.89 8.78
N GLN A 29 2.17 -10.76 9.58
CA GLN A 29 2.13 -11.13 10.98
C GLN A 29 0.78 -11.74 11.34
N ILE A 30 0.76 -12.64 12.33
CA ILE A 30 -0.49 -13.19 12.88
C ILE A 30 -0.84 -12.40 14.13
N VAL A 31 -2.06 -11.89 14.19
CA VAL A 31 -2.59 -11.17 15.35
C VAL A 31 -3.94 -11.76 15.71
N GLU A 32 -4.06 -12.26 16.94
CA GLU A 32 -5.16 -13.10 17.39
C GLU A 32 -5.32 -14.34 16.49
N LYS A 33 -6.21 -14.26 15.50
CA LYS A 33 -6.51 -15.33 14.53
C LYS A 33 -6.51 -14.82 13.08
N SER A 34 -6.15 -13.55 12.87
CA SER A 34 -6.11 -12.92 11.56
C SER A 34 -4.68 -12.82 11.06
N VAL A 35 -4.51 -13.07 9.77
CA VAL A 35 -3.26 -12.78 9.05
C VAL A 35 -3.30 -11.32 8.62
N ILE A 36 -2.40 -10.52 9.17
CA ILE A 36 -2.22 -9.13 8.78
C ILE A 36 -1.05 -9.04 7.81
N GLU A 37 -1.29 -8.40 6.67
CA GLU A 37 -0.29 -8.16 5.64
C GLU A 37 -0.15 -6.66 5.43
N MET A 38 1.08 -6.16 5.60
CA MET A 38 1.43 -4.79 5.23
C MET A 38 2.35 -4.86 4.01
N CYS A 39 2.01 -4.14 2.95
CA CYS A 39 2.86 -4.05 1.76
C CYS A 39 3.18 -2.60 1.42
N ILE A 40 4.34 -2.41 0.81
CA ILE A 40 4.62 -1.26 -0.05
C ILE A 40 4.48 -1.71 -1.50
N VAL A 41 3.70 -0.97 -2.28
CA VAL A 41 3.52 -1.16 -3.72
C VAL A 41 4.28 -0.01 -4.39
N PRO A 42 5.44 -0.29 -5.02
CA PRO A 42 6.23 0.75 -5.65
C PRO A 42 5.47 1.43 -6.78
N GLY A 43 5.55 2.76 -6.88
CA GLY A 43 5.08 3.50 -8.04
C GLY A 43 5.91 3.21 -9.30
N ALA A 44 5.41 3.60 -10.48
CA ALA A 44 6.30 3.76 -11.63
C ALA A 44 7.25 4.96 -11.43
N ALA A 45 8.10 5.26 -12.42
CA ALA A 45 9.04 6.39 -12.29
C ALA A 45 8.30 7.72 -12.03
N LEU A 46 8.68 8.39 -10.94
CA LEU A 46 8.07 9.65 -10.45
C LEU A 46 6.63 9.52 -9.94
N GLU A 47 6.15 8.31 -9.70
CA GLU A 47 4.87 8.06 -9.02
C GLU A 47 5.08 7.75 -7.54
N HIS A 48 4.07 8.04 -6.73
CA HIS A 48 4.07 7.75 -5.31
C HIS A 48 4.03 6.24 -5.03
N ASP A 49 4.70 5.83 -3.97
CA ASP A 49 4.52 4.48 -3.43
C ASP A 49 3.18 4.38 -2.69
N VAL A 50 2.59 3.19 -2.68
CA VAL A 50 1.32 2.93 -1.98
C VAL A 50 1.51 1.89 -0.88
N TYR A 51 1.20 2.28 0.34
CA TYR A 51 1.14 1.41 1.50
C TYR A 51 -0.23 0.77 1.61
N THR A 52 -0.29 -0.56 1.65
CA THR A 52 -1.54 -1.31 1.80
C THR A 52 -1.54 -2.15 3.06
N LEU A 53 -2.66 -2.12 3.77
CA LEU A 53 -2.94 -3.04 4.88
C LEU A 53 -4.04 -4.00 4.47
N LYS A 54 -3.81 -5.29 4.64
CA LYS A 54 -4.82 -6.33 4.47
C LYS A 54 -4.97 -7.14 5.74
N ALA A 55 -6.20 -7.58 6.00
CA ALA A 55 -6.52 -8.56 7.02
C ALA A 55 -7.21 -9.74 6.34
N ASP A 56 -6.67 -10.95 6.53
CA ASP A 56 -7.22 -12.18 5.95
C ASP A 56 -7.45 -12.09 4.43
N LYS A 57 -6.47 -11.48 3.72
CA LYS A 57 -6.47 -11.21 2.27
C LYS A 57 -7.46 -10.14 1.79
N VAL A 58 -8.23 -9.53 2.69
CA VAL A 58 -9.14 -8.43 2.36
C VAL A 58 -8.41 -7.10 2.56
N LEU A 59 -8.45 -6.22 1.55
CA LEU A 59 -7.88 -4.88 1.63
C LEU A 59 -8.65 -4.03 2.65
N VAL A 60 -7.92 -3.44 3.59
CA VAL A 60 -8.45 -2.56 4.63
C VAL A 60 -8.25 -1.11 4.22
N PHE A 61 -7.03 -0.76 3.82
CA PHE A 61 -6.73 0.55 3.24
C PHE A 61 -5.59 0.47 2.22
N ALA A 62 -5.51 1.49 1.37
CA ALA A 62 -4.38 1.84 0.53
C ALA A 62 -4.09 3.34 0.71
N LEU A 63 -2.87 3.68 1.09
CA LEU A 63 -2.45 5.04 1.41
C LEU A 63 -1.23 5.37 0.55
N VAL A 64 -1.26 6.50 -0.14
CA VAL A 64 -0.05 7.04 -0.76
C VAL A 64 0.95 7.45 0.33
N ASP A 65 2.23 7.30 0.03
CA ASP A 65 3.35 7.62 0.92
C ASP A 65 3.22 8.96 1.66
N ASP A 66 2.82 10.04 1.00
CA ASP A 66 2.65 11.38 1.56
C ASP A 66 1.67 11.46 2.75
N TYR A 67 0.68 10.56 2.81
CA TYR A 67 -0.34 10.52 3.86
C TYR A 67 -0.22 9.30 4.77
N SER A 68 0.92 8.60 4.72
CA SER A 68 1.10 7.33 5.44
C SER A 68 1.70 7.49 6.85
N GLU A 69 2.26 8.64 7.22
CA GLU A 69 3.05 8.81 8.45
C GLU A 69 2.24 8.87 9.74
N LYS A 70 1.04 9.46 9.67
CA LYS A 70 0.14 9.59 10.82
C LYS A 70 -1.31 9.47 10.36
N VAL A 71 -1.86 8.30 10.55
CA VAL A 71 -3.14 7.85 10.04
C VAL A 71 -4.07 7.59 11.22
N GLU A 72 -5.30 8.07 11.09
CA GLU A 72 -6.42 7.67 11.95
C GLU A 72 -7.64 7.40 11.07
N LEU A 73 -8.06 6.14 11.00
CA LEU A 73 -9.31 5.71 10.36
C LEU A 73 -10.31 5.37 11.45
N VAL A 74 -11.52 5.89 11.33
CA VAL A 74 -12.61 5.66 12.31
C VAL A 74 -13.72 4.89 11.62
N HIS A 75 -14.13 3.78 12.22
CA HIS A 75 -15.26 2.98 11.77
C HIS A 75 -16.31 2.90 12.87
N THR A 76 -17.57 3.14 12.51
CA THR A 76 -18.71 2.93 13.41
C THR A 76 -19.40 1.65 12.99
N ILE A 77 -19.42 0.67 13.88
CA ILE A 77 -20.07 -0.61 13.65
C ILE A 77 -21.58 -0.35 13.53
N PRO A 78 -22.20 -0.69 12.39
CA PRO A 78 -23.63 -0.51 12.21
C PRO A 78 -24.41 -1.45 13.14
N ASP A 79 -25.58 -1.00 13.58
CA ASP A 79 -26.49 -1.83 14.38
C ASP A 79 -27.08 -2.95 13.51
N GLY A 80 -27.36 -4.11 14.13
CA GLY A 80 -27.98 -5.25 13.46
C GLY A 80 -26.99 -6.24 12.84
N LEU A 81 -27.43 -6.95 11.80
CA LEU A 81 -26.64 -8.00 11.14
C LEU A 81 -25.67 -7.38 10.14
N SER A 82 -24.41 -7.24 10.53
CA SER A 82 -23.32 -6.78 9.68
C SER A 82 -22.15 -7.77 9.65
N LYS A 83 -21.50 -7.87 8.49
CA LYS A 83 -20.28 -8.66 8.32
C LYS A 83 -19.07 -7.78 8.58
N GLU A 84 -18.67 -7.74 9.85
CA GLU A 84 -17.48 -7.00 10.30
C GLU A 84 -16.25 -7.90 10.40
N PHE A 85 -15.06 -7.29 10.26
CA PHE A 85 -13.81 -7.95 10.63
C PHE A 85 -13.87 -8.39 12.10
N PRO A 86 -13.35 -9.59 12.44
CA PRO A 86 -13.23 -10.01 13.84
C PRO A 86 -12.49 -8.97 14.71
N LEU A 87 -11.47 -8.34 14.15
CA LEU A 87 -10.72 -7.24 14.79
C LEU A 87 -11.54 -5.98 15.05
N SER A 88 -12.66 -5.76 14.35
CA SER A 88 -13.57 -4.65 14.68
C SER A 88 -14.43 -4.95 15.90
N LYS A 89 -14.68 -6.22 16.23
CA LYS A 89 -15.63 -6.64 17.27
C LYS A 89 -14.97 -6.70 18.66
N GLN A 90 -14.55 -5.54 19.18
CA GLN A 90 -13.83 -5.46 20.45
C GLN A 90 -14.70 -5.10 21.66
N GLY A 91 -15.97 -4.77 21.43
CA GLY A 91 -16.95 -4.39 22.46
C GLY A 91 -17.45 -2.95 22.30
N GLU A 92 -16.64 -2.06 21.71
CA GLU A 92 -17.08 -0.71 21.38
C GLU A 92 -17.85 -0.63 20.05
N LYS A 93 -18.78 0.34 19.96
CA LYS A 93 -19.48 0.66 18.70
C LYS A 93 -18.60 1.41 17.70
N VAL A 94 -17.57 2.10 18.19
CA VAL A 94 -16.61 2.83 17.35
C VAL A 94 -15.24 2.18 17.52
N VAL A 95 -14.65 1.74 16.42
CA VAL A 95 -13.30 1.18 16.38
C VAL A 95 -12.41 2.06 15.50
N LYS A 96 -11.14 2.19 15.90
CA LYS A 96 -10.16 3.00 15.16
C LYS A 96 -9.00 2.15 14.67
N ILE A 97 -8.50 2.46 13.49
CA ILE A 97 -7.15 2.06 13.07
C ILE A 97 -6.27 3.30 13.17
N ARG A 98 -5.22 3.25 13.98
CA ARG A 98 -4.32 4.38 14.23
C ARG A 98 -2.88 3.95 14.09
N GLY A 99 -2.03 4.80 13.52
CA GLY A 99 -0.63 4.45 13.30
C GLY A 99 0.00 5.22 12.17
N GLY A 100 1.01 4.64 11.54
CA GLY A 100 1.63 5.18 10.35
C GLY A 100 2.95 4.51 10.01
N CYS A 101 3.49 4.90 8.86
CA CYS A 101 4.80 4.54 8.34
C CYS A 101 5.70 5.77 8.37
N VAL A 102 6.56 5.86 9.39
CA VAL A 102 7.42 7.04 9.61
C VAL A 102 8.74 6.85 8.86
N PRO A 103 9.27 7.89 8.19
CA PRO A 103 10.57 7.82 7.52
C PRO A 103 11.72 7.68 8.52
N GLU A 104 12.69 6.87 8.14
CA GLU A 104 14.00 6.79 8.78
C GLU A 104 15.04 7.36 7.83
N SER A 105 15.72 8.42 8.27
CA SER A 105 16.73 9.09 7.46
C SER A 105 18.15 8.78 7.95
N LYS A 106 19.08 8.64 7.01
CA LYS A 106 20.51 8.60 7.25
C LYS A 106 21.18 9.60 6.31
N ASP A 107 22.04 10.46 6.85
CA ASP A 107 22.74 11.49 6.07
C ASP A 107 21.78 12.38 5.25
N SER A 108 20.61 12.70 5.82
CA SER A 108 19.50 13.46 5.19
C SER A 108 18.80 12.76 4.02
N ILE A 109 19.07 11.47 3.80
CA ILE A 109 18.41 10.65 2.78
C ILE A 109 17.47 9.68 3.50
N GLU A 110 16.23 9.56 3.04
CA GLU A 110 15.31 8.53 3.54
C GLU A 110 15.80 7.16 3.09
N VAL A 111 16.08 6.27 4.05
CA VAL A 111 16.63 4.92 3.78
C VAL A 111 15.65 3.81 4.14
N ALA A 112 14.60 4.12 4.89
CA ALA A 112 13.56 3.17 5.23
C ALA A 112 12.28 3.89 5.69
N ARG A 113 11.17 3.15 5.74
CA ARG A 113 10.00 3.48 6.56
C ARG A 113 9.70 2.41 7.58
N LEU A 114 9.37 2.84 8.79
CA LEU A 114 8.94 1.98 9.89
C LEU A 114 7.44 2.13 10.12
N CYS A 115 6.68 1.07 9.87
CA CYS A 115 5.24 1.03 9.98
C CYS A 115 4.79 0.42 11.32
N ASN A 116 3.89 1.11 12.02
CA ASN A 116 3.23 0.65 13.22
C ASN A 116 1.75 1.04 13.18
N PHE A 117 0.84 0.08 13.36
CA PHE A 117 -0.61 0.33 13.36
C PHE A 117 -1.32 -0.48 14.43
N TYR A 118 -2.22 0.18 15.14
CA TYR A 118 -3.17 -0.42 16.06
C TYR A 118 -4.56 -0.46 15.43
N TRP A 119 -5.27 -1.57 15.61
CA TRP A 119 -6.71 -1.70 15.34
C TRP A 119 -7.41 -1.89 16.67
N GLY A 120 -8.09 -0.84 17.16
CA GLY A 120 -8.57 -0.76 18.54
C GLY A 120 -7.42 -1.01 19.52
N LYS A 121 -7.55 -2.05 20.35
CA LYS A 121 -6.53 -2.45 21.33
C LYS A 121 -5.40 -3.34 20.78
N HIS A 122 -5.53 -3.88 19.56
CA HIS A 122 -4.57 -4.82 19.00
C HIS A 122 -3.50 -4.10 18.17
N HIS A 123 -2.23 -4.41 18.39
CA HIS A 123 -1.12 -3.90 17.57
C HIS A 123 -0.99 -4.76 16.30
N VAL A 124 -1.66 -4.36 15.22
CA VAL A 124 -1.85 -5.16 14.00
C VAL A 124 -0.71 -5.08 12.99
N VAL A 125 0.12 -4.04 13.08
CA VAL A 125 1.39 -3.91 12.38
C VAL A 125 2.39 -3.46 13.43
N LYS A 126 3.40 -4.28 13.72
CA LYS A 126 4.41 -3.99 14.75
C LYS A 126 5.80 -4.06 14.13
N ASP A 127 6.50 -2.94 14.15
CA ASP A 127 7.91 -2.81 13.74
C ASP A 127 8.18 -3.32 12.30
N ILE A 128 7.21 -3.14 11.39
CA ILE A 128 7.35 -3.54 9.99
C ILE A 128 8.19 -2.48 9.27
N ARG A 129 9.43 -2.82 8.95
CA ARG A 129 10.39 -1.92 8.29
C ARG A 129 10.54 -2.22 6.80
N PHE A 130 10.35 -1.22 5.93
CA PHE A 130 10.65 -1.28 4.50
C PHE A 130 11.93 -0.50 4.23
N VAL A 131 12.94 -1.13 3.63
CA VAL A 131 14.24 -0.49 3.37
C VAL A 131 14.33 -0.12 1.90
N PHE A 132 14.71 1.12 1.63
CA PHE A 132 14.93 1.64 0.28
C PHE A 132 16.38 1.41 -0.12
N LYS A 133 16.59 1.12 -1.41
CA LYS A 133 17.92 0.86 -1.98
C LYS A 133 18.39 2.05 -2.79
#